data_AF-A0A7R7VRP3-F1
#
_entry.id   AF-A0A7R7VRP3-F1
#
_cell.length_a   1.000
_cell.length_b   1.000
_cell.length_c   1.000
_cell.angle_alpha   90.00
_cell.angle_beta   90.00
_cell.angle_gamma   90.00
#
_symmetry.space_group_name_H-M   'P 1'
#
loop_
_entity.id
_entity.type
_entity.pdbx_description
1 polymer ?
#
loop_
_entity_poly.entity_id
_entity_poly.type
_entity_poly.pdbx_seq_one_letter_code
_entity_poly.pdbx_strand_id
1 'polypeptide(L)'
;MSYAVYLIIETSIPLDHHALFVETNEAGPQTGHVYNVKGDIQNGMVYEAKTTEEPEKSPVFAEKKRIGSVSKDDYPRFIAVCQSIPVPKKQFEGARRLYPKEPLRRCQEWAREAIDHLVEQKVVLE
;
A
#
# COMPACT_ATOMS: atom_id res chain seq x y z
N MET A 1 3.45 19.46 -12.29
CA MET A 1 4.44 18.76 -11.43
C MET A 1 3.85 17.42 -11.04
N SER A 2 4.68 16.40 -10.78
CA SER A 2 4.24 15.06 -10.38
C SER A 2 5.00 14.58 -9.15
N TYR A 3 4.45 13.58 -8.47
CA TYR A 3 5.10 12.85 -7.37
C TYR A 3 5.48 11.46 -7.85
N ALA A 4 6.68 11.00 -7.47
CA ALA A 4 7.09 9.63 -7.73
C ALA A 4 6.33 8.68 -6.81
N VAL A 5 5.88 7.56 -7.37
CA VAL A 5 5.13 6.53 -6.64
C VAL A 5 5.95 5.25 -6.63
N TYR A 6 6.05 4.65 -5.45
CA TYR A 6 6.83 3.44 -5.20
C TYR A 6 5.99 2.39 -4.47
N LEU A 7 6.29 1.13 -4.72
CA LEU A 7 5.99 0.02 -3.83
C LEU A 7 7.16 -0.11 -2.84
N ILE A 8 6.85 -0.10 -1.55
CA ILE A 8 7.80 -0.40 -0.47
C ILE A 8 7.51 -1.80 0.06
N ILE A 9 8.57 -2.56 0.28
CA ILE A 9 8.54 -3.86 0.94
C ILE A 9 9.32 -3.74 2.24
N GLU A 10 8.68 -4.11 3.34
CA GLU A 10 9.28 -4.21 4.67
C GLU A 10 9.27 -5.67 5.13
N THR A 11 10.40 -6.15 5.65
CA THR A 11 10.52 -7.52 6.16
C THR A 11 9.57 -7.75 7.34
N SER A 12 8.75 -8.80 7.26
CA SER A 12 7.82 -9.17 8.34
C SER A 12 7.59 -10.68 8.38
N ILE A 13 7.13 -11.19 9.53
CA ILE A 13 6.88 -12.62 9.75
C ILE A 13 5.37 -12.85 9.84
N PRO A 14 4.80 -13.80 9.08
CA PRO A 14 5.47 -14.78 8.22
C PRO A 14 5.73 -14.30 6.78
N LEU A 15 5.23 -13.12 6.39
CA LEU A 15 5.33 -12.58 5.04
C LEU A 15 5.60 -11.08 5.12
N ASP A 16 6.32 -10.56 4.13
CA ASP A 16 6.66 -9.15 4.02
C ASP A 16 5.42 -8.25 3.93
N HIS A 17 5.59 -7.04 4.44
CA HIS A 17 4.56 -6.00 4.40
C HIS A 17 4.75 -5.13 3.17
N HIS A 18 3.69 -4.97 2.38
CA HIS A 18 3.69 -4.15 1.18
C HIS A 18 2.91 -2.85 1.41
N ALA A 19 3.46 -1.74 0.93
CA ALA A 19 2.85 -0.42 1.04
C ALA A 19 3.14 0.44 -0.20
N LEU A 20 2.23 1.37 -0.51
CA LEU A 20 2.49 2.40 -1.51
C LEU A 20 3.11 3.62 -0.83
N PHE A 21 4.17 4.15 -1.41
CA PHE A 21 4.83 5.38 -0.98
C PHE A 21 4.77 6.43 -2.09
N VAL A 22 4.29 7.62 -1.76
CA VAL A 22 4.28 8.77 -2.66
C VAL A 22 5.25 9.81 -2.12
N GLU A 23 6.33 10.04 -2.86
CA GLU A 23 7.41 10.94 -2.48
C GLU A 23 7.03 12.39 -2.82
N THR A 24 6.44 13.10 -1.84
CA THR A 24 5.96 14.47 -2.01
C THR A 24 7.00 15.53 -1.64
N ASN A 25 8.04 15.14 -0.89
CA ASN A 25 9.11 16.00 -0.38
C ASN A 25 8.62 17.16 0.52
N GLU A 26 7.41 17.07 1.07
CA GLU A 26 6.77 18.14 1.87
C GLU A 26 7.49 18.39 3.20
N ALA A 27 8.11 17.37 3.78
CA ALA A 27 8.86 17.44 5.04
C ALA A 27 10.39 17.40 4.81
N GLY A 28 10.85 17.55 3.57
CA GLY A 28 12.25 17.45 3.17
C GLY A 28 12.50 16.39 2.09
N PRO A 29 13.75 16.25 1.61
CA PRO A 29 14.09 15.29 0.56
C PRO A 29 13.74 13.86 0.97
N GLN A 30 13.19 13.08 0.02
CA GLN A 30 12.81 11.68 0.16
C GLN A 30 11.70 11.40 1.20
N THR A 31 11.00 12.45 1.64
CA THR A 31 9.83 12.32 2.54
C THR A 31 8.53 12.25 1.73
N GLY A 32 7.46 11.75 2.36
CA GLY A 32 6.19 11.62 1.67
C GLY A 32 5.09 10.96 2.47
N HIS A 33 4.20 10.27 1.76
CA HIS A 33 3.03 9.61 2.34
C HIS A 33 3.06 8.12 2.06
N VAL A 34 2.74 7.31 3.06
CA VAL A 34 2.56 5.86 2.96
C VAL A 34 1.10 5.50 3.06
N TYR A 35 0.66 4.60 2.19
CA TYR A 35 -0.68 4.03 2.12
C TYR A 35 -0.59 2.51 2.18
N ASN A 36 -1.26 1.90 3.16
CA ASN A 36 -1.25 0.45 3.32
C ASN A 36 -2.49 -0.05 4.07
N VAL A 37 -2.53 -1.36 4.28
CA VAL A 37 -3.44 -1.99 5.24
C VAL A 37 -2.64 -2.74 6.30
N LYS A 38 -2.98 -2.56 7.57
CA LYS A 38 -2.31 -3.19 8.71
C LYS A 38 -3.24 -4.13 9.45
N GLY A 39 -2.68 -5.17 10.05
CA GLY A 39 -3.40 -6.22 10.76
C GLY A 39 -3.05 -7.59 10.21
N ASP A 40 -3.94 -8.56 10.43
CA ASP A 40 -3.68 -9.94 10.05
C ASP A 40 -4.97 -10.66 9.64
N ILE A 41 -4.83 -11.90 9.17
CA ILE A 41 -5.96 -12.69 8.68
C ILE A 41 -6.85 -13.26 9.80
N GLN A 42 -6.42 -13.22 11.06
CA GLN A 42 -7.17 -13.65 12.25
C GLN A 42 -8.04 -12.52 12.83
N ASN A 43 -7.59 -11.27 12.74
CA ASN A 43 -8.25 -10.11 13.32
C ASN A 43 -8.87 -9.19 12.26
N GLY A 44 -8.48 -9.36 11.00
CA GLY A 44 -8.78 -8.42 9.92
C GLY A 44 -7.73 -7.31 9.85
N MET A 45 -7.87 -6.49 8.81
CA MET A 45 -6.95 -5.39 8.55
C MET A 45 -7.69 -4.04 8.55
N VAL A 46 -6.92 -2.97 8.68
CA VAL A 46 -7.39 -1.59 8.64
C VAL A 46 -6.52 -0.78 7.68
N TYR A 47 -7.14 0.10 6.90
CA TYR A 47 -6.42 1.03 6.05
C TYR A 47 -5.71 2.09 6.88
N GLU A 48 -4.46 2.38 6.55
CA GLU A 48 -3.65 3.45 7.13
C GLU A 48 -3.09 4.33 6.00
N ALA A 49 -3.21 5.64 6.19
CA ALA A 49 -2.54 6.66 5.40
C ALA A 49 -1.79 7.58 6.37
N LYS A 50 -0.49 7.78 6.17
CA LYS A 50 0.33 8.61 7.07
C LYS A 50 1.47 9.29 6.34
N THR A 51 1.93 10.40 6.88
CA THR A 51 3.23 10.97 6.51
C THR A 51 4.36 10.08 7.03
N THR A 52 5.48 10.08 6.32
CA THR A 52 6.67 9.34 6.72
C THR A 52 7.93 10.07 6.27
N GLU A 53 9.02 9.80 6.98
CA GLU A 53 10.38 10.14 6.53
C GLU A 53 10.80 9.18 5.39
N GLU A 54 12.08 9.14 5.08
CA GLU A 54 12.66 8.24 4.08
C GLU A 54 12.44 6.76 4.46
N PRO A 55 11.69 5.97 3.66
CA PRO A 55 11.41 4.55 3.95
C PRO A 55 12.67 3.71 4.17
N GLU A 56 13.76 4.03 3.47
CA GLU A 56 15.05 3.34 3.52
C GLU A 56 15.71 3.41 4.91
N LYS A 57 15.27 4.31 5.80
CA LYS A 57 15.76 4.40 7.19
C LYS A 57 15.06 3.44 8.14
N SER A 58 13.98 2.79 7.71
CA SER A 58 13.28 1.79 8.50
C SER A 58 14.19 0.58 8.74
N PRO A 59 14.34 0.07 9.98
CA PRO A 59 15.18 -1.09 10.27
C PRO A 59 14.65 -2.39 9.62
N VAL A 60 13.40 -2.38 9.18
CA VAL A 60 12.75 -3.48 8.47
C VAL A 60 12.62 -3.22 6.97
N PHE A 61 13.24 -2.16 6.44
CA PHE A 61 13.22 -1.89 5.01
C PHE A 61 13.88 -3.03 4.22
N ALA A 62 13.20 -3.52 3.18
CA ALA A 62 13.71 -4.57 2.31
C ALA A 62 13.92 -4.04 0.87
N GLU A 63 12.91 -3.41 0.29
CA GLU A 63 12.93 -2.98 -1.11
C GLU A 63 12.08 -1.73 -1.35
N LYS A 64 12.49 -0.90 -2.31
CA LYS A 64 11.71 0.20 -2.88
C LYS A 64 11.74 0.11 -4.39
N LYS A 65 10.57 -0.13 -4.98
CA LYS A 65 10.40 -0.27 -6.43
C LYS A 65 9.55 0.86 -6.97
N ARG A 66 10.10 1.64 -7.91
CA ARG A 66 9.33 2.68 -8.60
C ARG A 66 8.26 2.02 -9.47
N ILE A 67 7.01 2.46 -9.33
CA ILE A 67 5.87 1.99 -10.13
C ILE A 67 5.34 3.05 -11.09
N GLY A 68 5.73 4.32 -10.93
CA GLY A 68 5.37 5.38 -11.85
C GLY A 68 5.37 6.76 -11.20
N SER A 69 4.54 7.65 -11.70
CA SER A 69 4.29 8.96 -11.09
C SER A 69 2.82 9.36 -11.19
N VAL A 70 2.38 10.20 -10.24
CA VAL A 70 1.04 10.80 -10.21
C VAL A 70 1.16 12.31 -10.33
N SER A 71 0.30 12.95 -11.13
CA SER A 71 0.26 14.41 -11.21
C SER A 71 -0.20 15.01 -9.88
N LYS A 72 0.22 16.24 -9.54
CA LYS A 72 -0.28 16.90 -8.32
C LYS A 72 -1.81 17.07 -8.35
N ASP A 73 -2.38 17.30 -9.53
CA ASP A 73 -3.83 17.48 -9.73
C ASP A 73 -4.60 16.16 -9.56
N ASP A 74 -4.00 15.02 -9.92
CA ASP A 74 -4.57 13.68 -9.74
C ASP A 74 -4.27 13.07 -8.37
N TYR A 75 -3.46 13.71 -7.53
CA TYR A 75 -3.11 13.14 -6.22
C TYR A 75 -4.31 12.91 -5.29
N PRO A 76 -5.34 13.78 -5.24
CA PRO A 76 -6.58 13.46 -4.54
C PRO A 76 -7.29 12.21 -5.10
N ARG A 77 -7.21 11.99 -6.41
CA ARG A 77 -7.79 10.81 -7.07
C ARG A 77 -6.97 9.55 -6.74
N PHE A 78 -5.66 9.64 -6.63
CA PHE A 78 -4.81 8.55 -6.12
C PHE A 78 -5.28 8.09 -4.74
N ILE A 79 -5.48 9.04 -3.81
CA ILE A 79 -5.95 8.74 -2.46
C ILE A 79 -7.32 8.06 -2.49
N ALA A 80 -8.24 8.58 -3.31
CA ALA A 80 -9.58 8.00 -3.47
C ALA A 80 -9.54 6.58 -4.02
N VAL A 81 -8.67 6.28 -4.99
CA VAL A 81 -8.49 4.92 -5.52
C VAL A 81 -7.98 3.98 -4.43
N CYS A 82 -6.93 4.35 -3.68
CA CYS A 82 -6.42 3.54 -2.58
C CYS A 82 -7.51 3.24 -1.53
N GLN A 83 -8.31 4.24 -1.17
CA GLN A 83 -9.42 4.08 -0.21
C GLN A 83 -10.58 3.23 -0.75
N SER A 84 -10.74 3.14 -2.06
CA SER A 84 -11.80 2.34 -2.69
C SER A 84 -11.51 0.84 -2.71
N ILE A 85 -10.24 0.43 -2.58
CA ILE A 85 -9.85 -0.98 -2.55
C ILE A 85 -10.32 -1.61 -1.24
N PRO A 86 -11.16 -2.67 -1.29
CA PRO A 86 -11.68 -3.30 -0.07
C PRO A 86 -10.56 -3.82 0.82
N VAL A 87 -10.53 -3.35 2.06
CA VAL A 87 -9.59 -3.79 3.09
C VAL A 87 -9.81 -5.27 3.41
N PRO A 88 -8.76 -6.10 3.52
CA PRO A 88 -8.91 -7.51 3.86
C PRO A 88 -9.62 -7.71 5.21
N LYS A 89 -10.76 -8.40 5.17
CA LYS A 89 -11.53 -8.81 6.36
C LYS A 89 -10.83 -9.91 7.15
N LYS A 90 -11.28 -10.15 8.38
CA LYS A 90 -10.95 -11.37 9.15
C LYS A 90 -11.30 -12.59 8.31
N GLN A 91 -10.34 -13.48 8.09
CA GLN A 91 -10.47 -14.63 7.17
C GLN A 91 -10.42 -15.98 7.89
N PHE A 92 -9.92 -16.01 9.13
CA PHE A 92 -9.84 -17.20 9.97
C PHE A 92 -10.45 -16.96 11.35
N GLU A 93 -10.94 -18.02 11.96
CA GLU A 93 -11.26 -18.10 13.39
C GLU A 93 -10.46 -19.28 13.96
N GLY A 94 -9.30 -19.00 14.56
CA GLY A 94 -8.34 -20.03 14.92
C GLY A 94 -7.86 -20.77 13.68
N ALA A 95 -8.05 -22.10 13.63
CA ALA A 95 -7.70 -22.92 12.46
C ALA A 95 -8.78 -22.91 11.36
N ARG A 96 -9.98 -22.40 11.63
CA ARG A 96 -11.11 -22.46 10.70
C ARG A 96 -11.05 -21.33 9.69
N ARG A 97 -10.97 -21.64 8.40
CA ARG A 97 -11.14 -20.68 7.30
C ARG A 97 -12.61 -20.26 7.19
N LEU A 98 -12.89 -18.96 7.32
CA LEU A 98 -14.25 -18.41 7.28
C LEU A 98 -14.82 -18.36 5.86
N TYR A 99 -13.96 -18.06 4.88
CA TYR A 99 -14.33 -17.92 3.47
C TYR A 99 -13.51 -18.88 2.60
N PRO A 100 -13.86 -20.18 2.56
CA PRO A 100 -13.05 -21.20 1.88
C PRO A 100 -13.00 -21.05 0.36
N LYS A 101 -13.97 -20.37 -0.24
CA LYS A 101 -14.06 -20.15 -1.69
C LYS A 101 -13.43 -18.83 -2.17
N GLU A 102 -13.09 -17.94 -1.24
CA GLU A 102 -12.44 -16.65 -1.56
C GLU A 102 -10.92 -16.81 -1.44
N PRO A 103 -10.09 -16.22 -2.33
CA PRO A 103 -8.64 -16.22 -2.16
C PRO A 103 -8.23 -15.51 -0.86
N LEU A 104 -7.07 -15.88 -0.30
CA LEU A 104 -6.53 -15.14 0.84
C LEU A 104 -6.08 -13.76 0.38
N ARG A 105 -6.40 -12.74 1.17
CA ARG A 105 -5.98 -11.36 0.92
C ARG A 105 -5.28 -10.80 2.14
N ARG A 106 -4.15 -10.13 1.93
CA ARG A 106 -3.30 -9.45 2.91
C ARG A 106 -2.91 -8.08 2.36
N CYS A 107 -1.93 -7.43 2.98
CA CYS A 107 -1.37 -6.17 2.48
C CYS A 107 -0.76 -6.30 1.08
N GLN A 108 -0.20 -7.46 0.74
CA GLN A 108 0.36 -7.76 -0.58
C GLN A 108 -0.71 -7.70 -1.67
N GLU A 109 -1.83 -8.39 -1.47
CA GLU A 109 -2.95 -8.39 -2.41
C GLU A 109 -3.60 -7.01 -2.50
N TRP A 110 -3.80 -6.33 -1.36
CA TRP A 110 -4.35 -4.97 -1.34
C TRP A 110 -3.45 -3.99 -2.13
N ALA A 111 -2.13 -4.04 -1.92
CA ALA A 111 -1.20 -3.13 -2.59
C ALA A 111 -1.16 -3.40 -4.10
N ARG A 112 -1.15 -4.67 -4.51
CA ARG A 112 -1.21 -5.04 -5.94
C ARG A 112 -2.50 -4.54 -6.59
N GLU A 113 -3.65 -4.78 -5.98
CA GLU A 113 -4.95 -4.33 -6.50
C GLU A 113 -5.02 -2.79 -6.58
N ALA A 114 -4.46 -2.08 -5.59
CA ALA A 114 -4.36 -0.63 -5.65
C ALA A 114 -3.51 -0.16 -6.84
N ILE A 115 -2.35 -0.79 -7.08
CA ILE A 115 -1.50 -0.47 -8.24
C ILE A 115 -2.25 -0.72 -9.55
N ASP A 116 -2.86 -1.90 -9.69
CA ASP A 116 -3.60 -2.28 -10.89
C ASP A 116 -4.70 -1.26 -11.20
N HIS A 117 -5.49 -0.87 -10.19
CA HIS A 117 -6.54 0.14 -10.35
C HIS A 117 -6.00 1.54 -10.65
N LEU A 118 -4.87 1.94 -10.04
CA LEU A 118 -4.24 3.23 -10.31
C LEU A 118 -3.74 3.34 -11.75
N VAL A 119 -3.17 2.25 -12.29
CA VAL A 119 -2.68 2.16 -13.67
C VAL A 119 -3.85 2.09 -14.65
N GLU A 120 -4.85 1.23 -14.42
CA GLU A 120 -6.04 1.09 -15.27
C GLU A 120 -6.78 2.42 -15.43
N GLN A 121 -6.88 3.18 -14.33
CA GLN A 121 -7.53 4.48 -14.29
C GLN A 121 -6.66 5.64 -14.80
N LYS A 122 -5.42 5.37 -15.21
CA LYS A 122 -4.42 6.35 -15.68
C LYS A 122 -4.12 7.44 -14.64
N VAL A 123 -4.19 7.08 -13.36
CA VAL A 123 -3.82 7.97 -12.24
C VAL A 123 -2.31 7.92 -12.01
N VAL A 124 -1.74 6.71 -12.07
CA VAL A 124 -0.29 6.50 -12.09
C VAL A 124 0.13 6.14 -13.51
N LEU A 125 1.15 6.83 -14.00
CA LEU A 125 1.75 6.63 -15.32
C LEU A 125 3.19 6.14 -15.15
N GLU A 126 3.54 5.06 -15.85
CA GLU A 126 4.88 4.45 -15.84
C GLU A 126 5.96 5.37 -16.43
#